data_AF-A0A942T8I9-F1
#
_entry.id   AF-A0A942T8I9-F1
#
_cell.length_a   1.000
_cell.length_b   1.000
_cell.length_c   1.000
_cell.angle_alpha   90.00
_cell.angle_beta   90.00
_cell.angle_gamma   90.00
#
_symmetry.space_group_name_H-M   'P 1'
#
loop_
_entity.id
_entity.type
_entity.pdbx_description
1 polymer ?
#
loop_
_entity_poly.entity_id
_entity_poly.type
_entity_poly.pdbx_seq_one_letter_code
_entity_poly.pdbx_strand_id
1 'polypeptide(L)'
;MQRNRVTRTITAAALAAATALGLTACMPPGYYGASGTLDNGDQKSMHIVVFNGWDEDTAASYLWKYVLEEKGYDVQLTNSDVAPAYTGLANGDYDVVFDTWLPNTHKEYMDTYGEDLTDLGAWNEQASLELAVPEYSDIDSIDELRAKASDFGNKIVGIEPAAGETKVVSDQVIPEYGLDGMDFVTSSTPAMLADLKAAIAKQEDVVVTLWRPHWAYDAFPIKDLEDPKGALGDNEEIHTIAKQSIADDFPTATKWMRDFEMDSDTLYSLENALVNSGAKTSEYPAITEQWASEHRDYVDSLTSAD
;
A
#
# COMPACT_ATOMS: atom_id res chain seq x y z
N MET A 1 27.78 32.04 -84.54
CA MET A 1 28.06 30.58 -84.51
C MET A 1 29.18 30.33 -83.50
N GLN A 2 29.13 29.15 -82.86
CA GLN A 2 30.01 28.62 -81.79
C GLN A 2 29.76 29.08 -80.35
N ARG A 3 29.22 28.12 -79.60
CA ARG A 3 29.11 28.02 -78.13
C ARG A 3 30.51 27.89 -77.51
N ASN A 4 30.67 28.37 -76.28
CA ASN A 4 31.30 27.55 -75.24
C ASN A 4 30.83 27.96 -73.84
N ARG A 5 30.47 26.93 -73.06
CA ARG A 5 30.01 26.99 -71.68
C ARG A 5 31.17 27.36 -70.76
N VAL A 6 30.92 28.24 -69.80
CA VAL A 6 31.82 28.45 -68.65
C VAL A 6 31.05 28.09 -67.39
N THR A 7 31.45 26.98 -66.77
CA THR A 7 31.09 26.59 -65.41
C THR A 7 32.14 27.18 -64.49
N ARG A 8 31.74 27.96 -63.47
CA ARG A 8 32.57 28.21 -62.29
C ARG A 8 31.70 28.18 -61.04
N THR A 9 31.94 27.14 -60.27
CA THR A 9 31.54 26.88 -58.89
C THR A 9 32.00 28.01 -57.97
N ILE A 10 31.06 28.59 -57.21
CA ILE A 10 31.35 29.44 -56.04
C ILE A 10 31.07 28.59 -54.80
N THR A 11 32.13 28.31 -54.05
CA THR A 11 32.09 27.68 -52.73
C THR A 11 31.58 28.71 -51.73
N ALA A 12 30.38 28.52 -51.19
CA ALA A 12 29.88 29.28 -50.04
C ALA A 12 29.91 28.37 -48.82
N ALA A 13 30.85 28.62 -47.91
CA ALA A 13 30.86 28.01 -46.58
C ALA A 13 29.74 28.65 -45.76
N ALA A 14 28.66 27.90 -45.51
CA ALA A 14 27.61 28.29 -44.58
C ALA A 14 27.97 27.78 -43.19
N LEU A 15 28.30 28.71 -42.29
CA LEU A 15 28.46 28.48 -40.87
C LEU A 15 27.06 28.28 -40.27
N ALA A 16 26.64 27.03 -40.07
CA ALA A 16 25.40 26.72 -39.37
C ALA A 16 25.66 26.76 -37.86
N ALA A 17 25.33 27.89 -37.22
CA ALA A 17 25.19 27.95 -35.78
C ALA A 17 23.89 27.24 -35.39
N ALA A 18 24.01 26.03 -34.83
CA ALA A 18 22.88 25.31 -34.25
C ALA A 18 22.52 25.97 -32.90
N THR A 19 21.52 26.85 -32.91
CA THR A 19 20.83 27.27 -31.69
C THR A 19 19.96 26.11 -31.21
N ALA A 20 20.43 25.37 -30.21
CA ALA A 20 19.61 24.48 -29.41
C ALA A 20 18.67 25.33 -28.54
N LEU A 21 17.48 25.61 -29.05
CA LEU A 21 16.35 26.08 -28.25
C LEU A 21 15.87 24.87 -27.43
N GLY A 22 16.17 24.89 -26.13
CA GLY A 22 15.58 23.96 -25.17
C GLY A 22 14.07 24.16 -25.15
N LEU A 23 13.35 23.21 -25.72
CA LEU A 23 11.92 23.04 -25.50
C LEU A 23 11.74 22.47 -24.09
N THR A 24 11.58 23.34 -23.11
CA THR A 24 10.91 22.98 -21.85
C THR A 24 9.44 22.74 -22.16
N ALA A 25 9.11 21.51 -22.55
CA ALA A 25 7.74 21.04 -22.60
C ALA A 25 7.20 20.95 -21.17
N CYS A 26 6.06 21.60 -20.91
CA CYS A 26 5.26 21.34 -19.74
C CYS A 26 4.80 19.87 -19.79
N MET A 27 5.45 18.99 -19.05
CA MET A 27 4.95 17.64 -18.80
C MET A 27 3.86 17.71 -17.73
N PRO A 28 2.74 16.97 -17.87
CA PRO A 28 1.83 16.73 -16.77
C PRO A 28 2.55 15.93 -15.67
N PRO A 29 2.17 16.07 -14.39
CA PRO A 29 2.65 15.18 -13.33
C PRO A 29 2.25 13.75 -13.69
N GLY A 30 3.23 12.84 -13.82
CA GLY A 30 3.02 11.44 -14.19
C GLY A 30 3.93 10.88 -15.30
N TYR A 31 4.78 11.69 -15.93
CA TYR A 31 5.74 11.21 -16.93
C TYR A 31 7.19 11.35 -16.44
N TYR A 32 7.64 10.42 -15.58
CA TYR A 32 9.05 10.32 -15.17
C TYR A 32 9.74 9.23 -15.99
N GLY A 33 10.14 9.59 -17.21
CA GLY A 33 11.04 8.77 -18.00
C GLY A 33 12.47 8.88 -17.47
N ALA A 34 12.93 7.90 -16.70
CA ALA A 34 14.31 7.45 -16.80
C ALA A 34 14.31 6.21 -17.70
N SER A 35 14.53 6.44 -19.00
CA SER A 35 14.72 5.35 -19.96
C SER A 35 16.03 4.63 -19.62
N GLY A 36 15.92 3.51 -18.91
CA GLY A 36 17.05 2.68 -18.54
C GLY A 36 16.57 1.26 -18.27
N THR A 37 17.35 0.29 -18.72
CA THR A 37 17.18 -1.13 -18.38
C THR A 37 18.39 -1.52 -17.55
N LEU A 38 18.16 -2.26 -16.47
CA LEU A 38 19.20 -2.84 -15.64
C LEU A 38 19.81 -4.07 -16.34
N ASP A 39 20.99 -4.51 -15.92
CA ASP A 39 21.67 -5.67 -16.53
C ASP A 39 20.87 -6.97 -16.37
N ASN A 40 19.94 -7.03 -15.42
CA ASN A 40 19.03 -8.16 -15.18
C ASN A 40 17.82 -8.17 -16.14
N GLY A 41 17.65 -7.16 -16.99
CA GLY A 41 16.56 -7.07 -17.97
C GLY A 41 15.36 -6.23 -17.52
N ASP A 42 15.33 -5.76 -16.26
CA ASP A 42 14.24 -4.96 -15.74
C ASP A 42 14.36 -3.50 -16.16
N GLN A 43 13.22 -2.81 -16.27
CA GLN A 43 13.20 -1.37 -16.28
C GLN A 43 13.80 -0.80 -14.98
N LYS A 44 14.52 0.31 -15.10
CA LYS A 44 15.21 0.90 -13.94
C LYS A 44 14.26 1.58 -12.97
N SER A 45 13.20 2.22 -13.45
CA SER A 45 12.26 2.96 -12.61
C SER A 45 11.06 2.11 -12.27
N MET A 46 10.73 2.00 -10.98
CA MET A 46 9.53 1.31 -10.49
C MET A 46 8.69 2.25 -9.64
N HIS A 47 7.38 2.22 -9.83
CA HIS A 47 6.41 3.03 -9.12
C HIS A 47 5.49 2.15 -8.28
N ILE A 48 5.70 2.19 -6.97
CA ILE A 48 4.89 1.48 -5.97
C ILE A 48 3.81 2.46 -5.49
N VAL A 49 2.55 2.03 -5.52
CA VAL A 49 1.45 2.75 -4.88
C VAL A 49 1.26 2.21 -3.47
N VAL A 50 1.02 3.12 -2.52
CA VAL A 50 0.85 2.82 -1.09
C VAL A 50 -0.51 3.33 -0.65
N PHE A 51 -1.31 2.52 0.04
CA PHE A 51 -2.59 2.92 0.58
C PHE A 51 -2.42 3.93 1.71
N ASN A 52 -3.27 4.95 1.71
CA ASN A 52 -3.19 6.05 2.66
C ASN A 52 -3.42 5.57 4.10
N GLY A 53 -2.36 5.62 4.91
CA GLY A 53 -2.45 5.43 6.36
C GLY A 53 -2.55 3.98 6.81
N TRP A 54 -2.26 3.02 5.92
CA TRP A 54 -2.19 1.60 6.25
C TRP A 54 -0.71 1.26 6.44
N ASP A 55 -0.35 0.91 7.67
CA ASP A 55 1.02 0.92 8.14
C ASP A 55 1.78 -0.34 7.68
N GLU A 56 1.07 -1.43 7.46
CA GLU A 56 1.57 -2.67 6.87
C GLU A 56 1.99 -2.48 5.40
N ASP A 57 1.17 -1.80 4.58
CA ASP A 57 1.55 -1.43 3.21
C ASP A 57 2.76 -0.52 3.24
N THR A 58 2.75 0.47 4.13
CA THR A 58 3.86 1.40 4.30
C THR A 58 5.13 0.62 4.64
N ALA A 59 5.09 -0.30 5.59
CA ALA A 59 6.23 -1.13 5.98
C ALA A 59 6.75 -1.97 4.81
N ALA A 60 5.88 -2.73 4.13
CA ALA A 60 6.23 -3.56 2.98
C ALA A 60 6.80 -2.73 1.82
N SER A 61 6.16 -1.61 1.48
CA SER A 61 6.56 -0.71 0.40
C SER A 61 7.92 -0.04 0.65
N TYR A 62 8.19 0.39 1.87
CA TYR A 62 9.52 0.94 2.22
C TYR A 62 10.60 -0.14 2.24
N LEU A 63 10.30 -1.35 2.70
CA LEU A 63 11.22 -2.48 2.63
C LEU A 63 11.57 -2.82 1.17
N TRP A 64 10.57 -2.98 0.31
CA TRP A 64 10.79 -3.27 -1.11
C TRP A 64 11.53 -2.14 -1.82
N LYS A 65 11.24 -0.88 -1.48
CA LYS A 65 12.04 0.26 -1.95
C LYS A 65 13.51 0.11 -1.60
N TYR A 66 13.83 -0.18 -0.34
CA TYR A 66 15.20 -0.37 0.11
C TYR A 66 15.88 -1.53 -0.65
N VAL A 67 15.23 -2.69 -0.70
CA VAL A 67 15.73 -3.90 -1.37
C VAL A 67 16.02 -3.65 -2.84
N LEU A 68 15.09 -3.02 -3.56
CA LEU A 68 15.24 -2.73 -4.99
C LEU A 68 16.29 -1.64 -5.24
N GLU A 69 16.39 -0.62 -4.40
CA GLU A 69 17.44 0.40 -4.53
C GLU A 69 18.85 -0.19 -4.32
N GLU A 70 19.01 -1.19 -3.44
CA GLU A 70 20.26 -1.95 -3.34
C GLU A 70 20.62 -2.71 -4.63
N LYS A 71 19.61 -3.07 -5.44
CA LYS A 71 19.77 -3.72 -6.75
C LYS A 71 19.86 -2.73 -7.92
N GLY A 72 19.84 -1.42 -7.63
CA GLY A 72 20.06 -0.36 -8.61
C GLY A 72 18.80 0.20 -9.28
N TYR A 73 17.61 -0.15 -8.79
CA TYR A 73 16.34 0.44 -9.25
C TYR A 73 16.19 1.86 -8.71
N ASP A 74 15.46 2.71 -9.43
CA ASP A 74 14.99 4.01 -8.97
C ASP A 74 13.51 3.86 -8.55
N VAL A 75 13.24 3.73 -7.26
CA VAL A 75 11.88 3.42 -6.77
C VAL A 75 11.14 4.66 -6.29
N GLN A 76 9.94 4.88 -6.80
CA GLN A 76 9.02 5.92 -6.34
C GLN A 76 7.88 5.30 -5.54
N LEU A 77 7.64 5.81 -4.33
CA LEU A 77 6.41 5.54 -3.58
C LEU A 77 5.41 6.67 -3.84
N THR A 78 4.13 6.34 -3.96
CA THR A 78 3.06 7.34 -4.02
C THR A 78 1.86 6.88 -3.24
N ASN A 79 1.43 7.72 -2.31
CA ASN A 79 0.24 7.41 -1.54
C ASN A 79 -1.02 7.67 -2.36
N SER A 80 -2.00 6.79 -2.22
CA SER A 80 -3.29 6.88 -2.92
C SER A 80 -4.40 6.28 -2.05
N ASP A 81 -5.63 6.71 -2.29
CA ASP A 81 -6.79 5.97 -1.80
C ASP A 81 -6.93 4.68 -2.62
N VAL A 82 -7.59 3.67 -2.03
CA VAL A 82 -7.73 2.32 -2.61
C VAL A 82 -8.33 2.36 -4.03
N ALA A 83 -9.48 3.01 -4.21
CA ALA A 83 -10.16 3.06 -5.51
C ALA A 83 -9.32 3.67 -6.66
N PRO A 84 -8.69 4.87 -6.50
CA PRO A 84 -7.80 5.40 -7.53
C PRO A 84 -6.51 4.57 -7.70
N ALA A 85 -6.03 3.88 -6.66
CA ALA A 85 -4.85 3.01 -6.78
C ALA A 85 -5.12 1.83 -7.72
N TYR A 86 -6.25 1.11 -7.55
CA TYR A 86 -6.65 0.04 -8.48
C TYR A 86 -6.87 0.55 -9.90
N THR A 87 -7.51 1.72 -10.05
CA THR A 87 -7.67 2.36 -11.35
C THR A 87 -6.31 2.66 -11.99
N GLY A 88 -5.36 3.16 -11.21
CA GLY A 88 -4.00 3.47 -11.67
C GLY A 88 -3.21 2.23 -12.05
N LEU A 89 -3.28 1.16 -11.26
CA LEU A 89 -2.63 -0.13 -11.58
C LEU A 89 -3.18 -0.71 -12.89
N ALA A 90 -4.50 -0.73 -13.08
CA ALA A 90 -5.12 -1.24 -14.30
C ALA A 90 -4.75 -0.41 -15.55
N ASN A 91 -4.55 0.90 -15.37
CA ASN A 91 -4.10 1.79 -16.45
C ASN A 91 -2.57 1.81 -16.65
N GLY A 92 -1.80 1.17 -15.76
CA GLY A 92 -0.34 1.18 -15.78
C GLY A 92 0.30 2.48 -15.27
N ASP A 93 -0.43 3.30 -14.52
CA ASP A 93 0.08 4.49 -13.83
C ASP A 93 0.96 4.12 -12.61
N TYR A 94 0.73 2.93 -12.05
CA TYR A 94 1.53 2.30 -10.98
C TYR A 94 1.95 0.90 -11.42
N ASP A 95 3.07 0.41 -10.89
CA ASP A 95 3.57 -0.92 -11.20
C ASP A 95 3.04 -1.97 -10.23
N VAL A 96 3.01 -1.67 -8.92
CA VAL A 96 2.68 -2.66 -7.87
C VAL A 96 2.11 -1.99 -6.60
N VAL A 97 1.28 -2.73 -5.89
CA VAL A 97 0.83 -2.49 -4.51
C VAL A 97 1.06 -3.77 -3.69
N PHE A 98 1.44 -3.62 -2.42
CA PHE A 98 1.72 -4.75 -1.53
C PHE A 98 0.58 -5.08 -0.58
N ASP A 99 -0.60 -4.46 -0.70
CA ASP A 99 -1.57 -4.48 0.38
C ASP A 99 -2.99 -4.82 -0.08
N THR A 100 -3.09 -5.81 -0.96
CA THR A 100 -4.40 -6.30 -1.40
C THR A 100 -4.88 -7.46 -0.53
N TRP A 101 -5.82 -7.16 0.36
CA TRP A 101 -6.49 -8.12 1.24
C TRP A 101 -7.54 -8.96 0.51
N LEU A 102 -7.37 -10.29 0.52
CA LEU A 102 -8.23 -11.28 -0.12
C LEU A 102 -8.60 -12.42 0.85
N PRO A 103 -9.72 -13.13 0.65
CA PRO A 103 -10.59 -13.09 -0.52
C PRO A 103 -11.76 -12.09 -0.45
N ASN A 104 -12.05 -11.48 0.70
CA ASN A 104 -13.27 -10.69 0.87
C ASN A 104 -13.03 -9.19 0.76
N THR A 105 -12.01 -8.67 1.45
CA THR A 105 -11.82 -7.23 1.69
C THR A 105 -11.74 -6.44 0.39
N HIS A 106 -10.90 -6.85 -0.56
CA HIS A 106 -10.75 -6.19 -1.86
C HIS A 106 -11.38 -6.96 -3.03
N LYS A 107 -12.28 -7.90 -2.74
CA LYS A 107 -12.93 -8.73 -3.77
C LYS A 107 -13.55 -7.92 -4.90
N GLU A 108 -14.25 -6.84 -4.59
CA GLU A 108 -14.94 -6.01 -5.59
C GLU A 108 -13.95 -5.33 -6.56
N TYR A 109 -12.78 -4.92 -6.06
CA TYR A 109 -11.72 -4.37 -6.89
C TYR A 109 -11.12 -5.44 -7.80
N MET A 110 -10.88 -6.64 -7.29
CA MET A 110 -10.39 -7.76 -8.10
C MET A 110 -11.43 -8.25 -9.11
N ASP A 111 -12.72 -8.27 -8.77
CA ASP A 111 -13.81 -8.58 -9.71
C ASP A 111 -13.89 -7.54 -10.84
N THR A 112 -13.57 -6.28 -10.54
CA THR A 112 -13.65 -5.16 -11.49
C THR A 112 -12.41 -5.04 -12.38
N TYR A 113 -11.22 -5.15 -11.80
CA TYR A 113 -9.94 -4.85 -12.46
C TYR A 113 -9.05 -6.08 -12.66
N GLY A 114 -9.38 -7.23 -12.08
CA GLY A 114 -8.50 -8.41 -12.04
C GLY A 114 -8.09 -8.98 -13.40
N GLU A 115 -8.83 -8.70 -14.47
CA GLU A 115 -8.42 -9.08 -15.85
C GLU A 115 -7.26 -8.21 -16.38
N ASP A 116 -7.09 -7.01 -15.84
CA ASP A 116 -6.04 -6.04 -16.18
C ASP A 116 -4.92 -5.99 -15.13
N LEU A 117 -4.93 -6.91 -14.16
CA LEU A 117 -3.99 -6.99 -13.04
C LEU A 117 -3.36 -8.38 -12.96
N THR A 118 -2.18 -8.43 -12.36
CA THR A 118 -1.50 -9.68 -12.05
C THR A 118 -1.37 -9.82 -10.54
N ASP A 119 -1.98 -10.86 -9.99
CA ASP A 119 -1.73 -11.31 -8.62
C ASP A 119 -0.41 -12.09 -8.57
N LEU A 120 0.54 -11.61 -7.77
CA LEU A 120 1.85 -12.23 -7.58
C LEU A 120 1.86 -13.20 -6.38
N GLY A 121 0.78 -13.28 -5.62
CA GLY A 121 0.62 -14.18 -4.48
C GLY A 121 0.51 -13.45 -3.15
N ALA A 122 0.07 -14.22 -2.15
CA ALA A 122 0.03 -13.81 -0.76
C ALA A 122 1.44 -13.79 -0.17
N TRP A 123 1.82 -12.68 0.46
CA TRP A 123 3.06 -12.61 1.24
C TRP A 123 2.80 -12.70 2.74
N ASN A 124 1.55 -12.54 3.18
CA ASN A 124 1.11 -12.81 4.55
C ASN A 124 -0.24 -13.54 4.53
N GLU A 125 -0.31 -14.72 5.16
CA GLU A 125 -1.52 -15.55 5.25
C GLU A 125 -2.16 -15.53 6.66
N GLN A 126 -1.72 -14.61 7.51
CA GLN A 126 -2.07 -14.55 8.93
C GLN A 126 -3.01 -13.37 9.23
N ALA A 127 -3.65 -12.81 8.20
CA ALA A 127 -4.36 -11.56 8.29
C ALA A 127 -5.83 -11.76 8.69
N SER A 128 -6.39 -10.81 9.43
CA SER A 128 -7.80 -10.81 9.83
C SER A 128 -8.34 -9.40 10.04
N LEU A 129 -9.63 -9.22 9.76
CA LEU A 129 -10.36 -7.99 10.11
C LEU A 129 -10.95 -8.13 11.51
N GLU A 130 -10.99 -7.04 12.27
CA GLU A 130 -11.34 -7.05 13.68
C GLU A 130 -12.23 -5.85 14.05
N LEU A 131 -13.09 -6.03 15.07
CA LEU A 131 -13.59 -4.90 15.85
C LEU A 131 -12.87 -4.91 17.20
N ALA A 132 -12.18 -3.82 17.52
CA ALA A 132 -11.39 -3.71 18.73
C ALA A 132 -11.98 -2.71 19.73
N VAL A 133 -11.78 -3.00 21.01
CA VAL A 133 -12.14 -2.13 22.15
C VAL A 133 -10.97 -2.02 23.13
N PRO A 134 -10.90 -0.99 23.98
CA PRO A 134 -9.96 -0.99 25.09
C PRO A 134 -10.09 -2.22 26.00
N GLU A 135 -8.98 -2.73 26.54
CA GLU A 135 -8.97 -3.93 27.41
C GLU A 135 -9.91 -3.80 28.63
N TYR A 136 -10.13 -2.57 29.10
CA TYR A 136 -11.00 -2.30 30.25
C TYR A 136 -12.50 -2.31 29.91
N SER A 137 -12.88 -2.38 28.63
CA SER A 137 -14.28 -2.48 28.23
C SER A 137 -14.88 -3.81 28.69
N ASP A 138 -16.09 -3.73 29.25
CA ASP A 138 -16.80 -4.87 29.87
C ASP A 138 -17.53 -5.76 28.82
N ILE A 139 -17.03 -5.80 27.59
CA ILE A 139 -17.55 -6.70 26.54
C ILE A 139 -16.43 -7.49 25.90
N ASP A 140 -16.75 -8.70 25.45
CA ASP A 140 -15.80 -9.61 24.79
C ASP A 140 -16.30 -10.07 23.41
N SER A 141 -17.52 -9.73 23.00
CA SER A 141 -18.08 -10.11 21.70
C SER A 141 -18.89 -9.01 21.02
N ILE A 142 -18.93 -9.04 19.69
CA ILE A 142 -19.71 -8.12 18.84
C ILE A 142 -21.22 -8.20 19.17
N ASP A 143 -21.73 -9.37 19.61
CA ASP A 143 -23.14 -9.53 19.94
C ASP A 143 -23.60 -8.73 21.18
N GLU A 144 -22.66 -8.35 22.04
CA GLU A 144 -22.91 -7.54 23.24
C GLU A 144 -23.04 -6.04 22.93
N LEU A 145 -22.46 -5.57 21.80
CA LEU A 145 -22.43 -4.16 21.42
C LEU A 145 -23.83 -3.55 21.38
N ARG A 146 -24.82 -4.25 20.81
CA ARG A 146 -26.19 -3.73 20.70
C ARG A 146 -26.80 -3.39 22.06
N ALA A 147 -26.57 -4.23 23.06
CA ALA A 147 -27.12 -4.04 24.39
C ALA A 147 -26.41 -2.91 25.16
N LYS A 148 -25.14 -2.66 24.83
CA LYS A 148 -24.29 -1.64 25.46
C LYS A 148 -23.97 -0.44 24.55
N ALA A 149 -24.73 -0.25 23.47
CA ALA A 149 -24.44 0.75 22.45
C ALA A 149 -24.26 2.16 23.02
N SER A 150 -25.00 2.52 24.06
CA SER A 150 -24.88 3.83 24.74
C SER A 150 -23.52 4.06 25.40
N ASP A 151 -22.86 3.00 25.87
CA ASP A 151 -21.57 3.07 26.54
C ASP A 151 -20.48 3.47 25.52
N PHE A 152 -20.65 3.04 24.27
CA PHE A 152 -19.83 3.41 23.11
C PHE A 152 -20.35 4.69 22.40
N GLY A 153 -21.20 5.48 23.05
CA GLY A 153 -21.75 6.71 22.48
C GLY A 153 -22.67 6.49 21.26
N ASN A 154 -23.18 5.27 21.08
CA ASN A 154 -23.91 4.79 19.90
C ASN A 154 -23.10 4.95 18.61
N LYS A 155 -21.80 4.66 18.64
CA LYS A 155 -20.91 4.80 17.49
C LYS A 155 -20.01 3.60 17.31
N ILE A 156 -19.71 3.29 16.06
CA ILE A 156 -18.57 2.47 15.64
C ILE A 156 -17.65 3.40 14.85
N VAL A 157 -16.37 3.48 15.22
CA VAL A 157 -15.40 4.35 14.52
C VAL A 157 -14.68 3.52 13.46
N GLY A 158 -14.94 3.86 12.20
CA GLY A 158 -14.33 3.22 11.05
C GLY A 158 -13.18 4.02 10.44
N ILE A 159 -12.57 3.43 9.43
CA ILE A 159 -11.50 4.01 8.62
C ILE A 159 -12.03 4.70 7.36
N GLU A 160 -11.29 4.69 6.26
CA GLU A 160 -11.68 5.35 5.01
C GLU A 160 -12.95 4.72 4.39
N PRO A 161 -13.90 5.53 3.86
CA PRO A 161 -15.11 5.01 3.20
C PRO A 161 -14.88 4.03 2.06
N ALA A 162 -13.72 4.11 1.39
CA ALA A 162 -13.36 3.26 0.25
C ALA A 162 -12.56 2.00 0.65
N ALA A 163 -12.24 1.84 1.94
CA ALA A 163 -11.57 0.67 2.47
C ALA A 163 -12.47 -0.57 2.37
N GLY A 164 -11.87 -1.72 2.06
CA GLY A 164 -12.60 -2.99 2.00
C GLY A 164 -13.26 -3.36 3.34
N GLU A 165 -12.55 -3.19 4.45
CA GLU A 165 -13.08 -3.46 5.79
C GLU A 165 -14.30 -2.60 6.12
N THR A 166 -14.27 -1.31 5.77
CA THR A 166 -15.40 -0.40 5.98
C THR A 166 -16.65 -0.91 5.26
N LYS A 167 -16.50 -1.49 4.06
CA LYS A 167 -17.59 -2.13 3.35
C LYS A 167 -18.06 -3.42 4.04
N VAL A 168 -17.15 -4.28 4.49
CA VAL A 168 -17.49 -5.50 5.24
C VAL A 168 -18.31 -5.15 6.49
N VAL A 169 -17.88 -4.15 7.25
CA VAL A 169 -18.58 -3.71 8.47
C VAL A 169 -19.96 -3.15 8.14
N SER A 170 -20.06 -2.28 7.13
CA SER A 170 -21.33 -1.67 6.71
C SER A 170 -22.33 -2.71 6.18
N ASP A 171 -21.89 -3.60 5.30
CA ASP A 171 -22.77 -4.46 4.51
C ASP A 171 -23.04 -5.81 5.17
N GLN A 172 -22.16 -6.25 6.09
CA GLN A 172 -22.26 -7.56 6.75
C GLN A 172 -22.40 -7.42 8.26
N VAL A 173 -21.41 -6.83 8.95
CA VAL A 173 -21.37 -6.82 10.44
C VAL A 173 -22.56 -6.08 11.02
N ILE A 174 -22.84 -4.85 10.57
CA ILE A 174 -23.92 -4.02 11.11
C ILE A 174 -25.29 -4.72 10.95
N PRO A 175 -25.70 -5.18 9.74
CA PRO A 175 -26.96 -5.91 9.57
C PRO A 175 -27.02 -7.21 10.36
N GLU A 176 -25.96 -8.01 10.34
CA GLU A 176 -25.96 -9.36 10.92
C GLU A 176 -26.05 -9.29 12.45
N TYR A 177 -25.41 -8.32 13.10
CA TYR A 177 -25.51 -8.10 14.54
C TYR A 177 -26.67 -7.17 14.97
N GLY A 178 -27.37 -6.57 14.01
CA GLY A 178 -28.47 -5.63 14.27
C GLY A 178 -28.00 -4.36 14.98
N LEU A 179 -26.89 -3.81 14.50
CA LEU A 179 -26.23 -2.60 15.01
C LEU A 179 -26.71 -1.33 14.30
N ASP A 180 -27.83 -1.38 13.57
CA ASP A 180 -28.40 -0.23 12.83
C ASP A 180 -28.70 1.01 13.70
N GLY A 181 -28.74 0.83 15.02
CA GLY A 181 -28.89 1.91 16.00
C GLY A 181 -27.59 2.62 16.40
N MET A 182 -26.44 2.15 15.91
CA MET A 182 -25.14 2.78 16.10
C MET A 182 -24.72 3.48 14.81
N ASP A 183 -24.25 4.72 14.93
CA ASP A 183 -23.69 5.47 13.81
C ASP A 183 -22.31 4.88 13.45
N PHE A 184 -22.15 4.38 12.23
CA PHE A 184 -20.84 4.01 11.71
C PHE A 184 -20.12 5.24 11.16
N VAL A 185 -19.13 5.74 11.91
CA VAL A 185 -18.42 6.98 11.62
C VAL A 185 -17.12 6.67 10.89
N THR A 186 -17.12 6.85 9.58
CA THR A 186 -15.95 6.61 8.72
C THR A 186 -15.18 7.90 8.46
N SER A 187 -13.84 7.85 8.54
CA SER A 187 -12.98 8.99 8.21
C SER A 187 -11.66 8.54 7.58
N SER A 188 -10.65 8.23 8.39
CA SER A 188 -9.37 7.66 7.97
C SER A 188 -8.73 6.86 9.10
N THR A 189 -7.82 5.93 8.78
CA THR A 189 -7.05 5.16 9.76
C THR A 189 -6.36 6.05 10.80
N PRO A 190 -5.63 7.12 10.43
CA PRO A 190 -5.03 8.01 11.43
C PRO A 190 -6.04 8.71 12.34
N ALA A 191 -7.24 9.01 11.84
CA ALA A 191 -8.30 9.63 12.63
C ALA A 191 -8.94 8.62 13.60
N MET A 192 -9.20 7.40 13.14
CA MET A 192 -9.67 6.29 13.98
C MET A 192 -8.67 6.01 15.13
N LEU A 193 -7.37 5.93 14.83
CA LEU A 193 -6.33 5.72 15.84
C LEU A 193 -6.22 6.88 16.83
N ALA A 194 -6.46 8.13 16.37
CA ALA A 194 -6.50 9.29 17.25
C ALA A 194 -7.69 9.26 18.19
N ASP A 195 -8.86 8.83 17.71
CA ASP A 195 -10.07 8.65 18.53
C ASP A 195 -9.86 7.53 19.56
N LEU A 196 -9.30 6.39 19.15
CA LEU A 196 -8.93 5.28 20.05
C LEU A 196 -7.99 5.76 21.17
N LYS A 197 -6.89 6.42 20.80
CA LYS A 197 -5.91 6.95 21.76
C LYS A 197 -6.55 7.95 22.72
N ALA A 198 -7.43 8.82 22.23
CA ALA A 198 -8.10 9.81 23.05
C ALA A 198 -9.08 9.17 24.05
N ALA A 199 -9.80 8.13 23.63
CA ALA A 199 -10.72 7.37 24.48
C ALA A 199 -9.95 6.62 25.60
N ILE A 200 -8.87 5.91 25.25
CA ILE A 200 -7.99 5.24 26.22
C ILE A 200 -7.43 6.22 27.25
N ALA A 201 -6.96 7.40 26.82
CA ALA A 201 -6.42 8.42 27.71
C ALA A 201 -7.47 8.97 28.70
N LYS A 202 -8.76 8.91 28.35
CA LYS A 202 -9.88 9.37 29.19
C LYS A 202 -10.58 8.25 29.95
N GLN A 203 -10.21 6.99 29.72
CA GLN A 203 -10.94 5.82 30.23
C GLN A 203 -12.41 5.81 29.77
N GLU A 204 -12.61 6.11 28.48
CA GLU A 204 -13.91 6.09 27.81
C GLU A 204 -13.99 4.88 26.86
N ASP A 205 -15.12 4.17 26.86
CA ASP A 205 -15.34 3.07 25.92
C ASP A 205 -15.42 3.58 24.48
N VAL A 206 -14.77 2.85 23.57
CA VAL A 206 -14.82 3.08 22.12
C VAL A 206 -14.73 1.73 21.42
N VAL A 207 -15.46 1.58 20.32
CA VAL A 207 -15.31 0.44 19.41
C VAL A 207 -14.84 0.97 18.07
N VAL A 208 -13.75 0.39 17.58
CA VAL A 208 -13.10 0.79 16.34
C VAL A 208 -12.95 -0.41 15.40
N THR A 209 -12.92 -0.16 14.10
CA THR A 209 -12.42 -1.14 13.12
C THR A 209 -10.90 -1.24 13.25
N LEU A 210 -10.35 -2.44 13.14
CA LEU A 210 -8.92 -2.72 13.24
C LEU A 210 -8.61 -4.05 12.52
N TRP A 211 -7.35 -4.42 12.40
CA TRP A 211 -6.97 -5.66 11.72
C TRP A 211 -5.70 -6.23 12.32
N ARG A 212 -5.45 -7.51 12.03
CA ARG A 212 -4.16 -8.15 12.30
C ARG A 212 -3.51 -8.52 10.97
N PRO A 213 -2.17 -8.44 10.86
CA PRO A 213 -1.25 -7.78 11.81
C PRO A 213 -1.36 -6.24 11.79
N HIS A 214 -1.14 -5.60 12.93
CA HIS A 214 -1.10 -4.13 13.07
C HIS A 214 -0.41 -3.66 14.38
N TRP A 215 0.54 -2.73 14.32
CA TRP A 215 1.31 -2.21 15.48
C TRP A 215 0.48 -1.67 16.66
N ALA A 216 -0.79 -1.31 16.44
CA ALA A 216 -1.67 -0.75 17.48
C ALA A 216 -1.80 -1.66 18.70
N TYR A 217 -1.73 -2.98 18.52
CA TYR A 217 -1.80 -3.96 19.62
C TYR A 217 -0.59 -3.90 20.58
N ASP A 218 0.56 -3.42 20.10
CA ASP A 218 1.72 -3.18 20.97
C ASP A 218 1.67 -1.79 21.63
N ALA A 219 1.02 -0.83 21.00
CA ALA A 219 0.96 0.56 21.45
C ALA A 219 -0.16 0.84 22.45
N PHE A 220 -1.27 0.12 22.32
CA PHE A 220 -2.50 0.38 23.06
C PHE A 220 -2.97 -0.89 23.80
N PRO A 221 -3.47 -0.75 25.04
CA PRO A 221 -4.12 -1.87 25.74
C PRO A 221 -5.53 -2.07 25.17
N ILE A 222 -5.62 -2.81 24.07
CA ILE A 222 -6.85 -3.14 23.35
C ILE A 222 -7.03 -4.65 23.21
N LYS A 223 -8.27 -5.08 22.99
CA LYS A 223 -8.64 -6.46 22.70
C LYS A 223 -9.61 -6.52 21.53
N ASP A 224 -9.59 -7.65 20.84
CA ASP A 224 -10.54 -7.96 19.78
C ASP A 224 -11.86 -8.44 20.39
N LEU A 225 -12.97 -8.09 19.74
CA LEU A 225 -14.27 -8.65 20.05
C LEU A 225 -14.47 -9.95 19.27
N GLU A 226 -14.90 -11.00 19.94
CA GLU A 226 -15.29 -12.25 19.29
C GLU A 226 -16.41 -12.01 18.27
N ASP A 227 -16.26 -12.56 17.06
CA ASP A 227 -17.25 -12.57 15.98
C ASP A 227 -17.94 -13.95 15.87
N PRO A 228 -18.90 -14.29 16.75
CA PRO A 228 -19.56 -15.60 16.76
C PRO A 228 -20.38 -15.92 15.49
N LYS A 229 -20.65 -14.91 14.65
CA LYS A 229 -21.40 -15.06 13.40
C LYS A 229 -20.51 -15.09 12.15
N GLY A 230 -19.22 -14.81 12.28
CA GLY A 230 -18.28 -14.74 11.16
C GLY A 230 -18.63 -13.66 10.15
N ALA A 231 -19.18 -12.52 10.60
CA ALA A 231 -19.59 -11.43 9.73
C ALA A 231 -18.42 -10.56 9.25
N LEU A 232 -17.25 -10.61 9.92
CA LEU A 232 -16.00 -9.99 9.47
C LEU A 232 -15.33 -10.82 8.35
N GLY A 233 -15.72 -12.08 8.20
CA GLY A 233 -15.15 -13.03 7.25
C GLY A 233 -14.25 -14.07 7.91
N ASP A 234 -13.79 -15.02 7.11
CA ASP A 234 -12.70 -15.93 7.50
C ASP A 234 -11.35 -15.18 7.44
N ASN A 235 -10.24 -15.85 7.76
CA ASN A 235 -8.90 -15.30 7.60
C ASN A 235 -8.70 -14.71 6.19
N GLU A 236 -7.98 -13.60 6.14
CA GLU A 236 -7.54 -12.94 4.92
C GLU A 236 -6.06 -13.22 4.68
N GLU A 237 -5.65 -12.99 3.44
CA GLU A 237 -4.30 -13.01 2.94
C GLU A 237 -3.97 -11.62 2.39
N ILE A 238 -2.74 -11.15 2.57
CA ILE A 238 -2.27 -9.88 2.00
C ILE A 238 -1.42 -10.21 0.77
N HIS A 239 -1.89 -9.73 -0.38
CA HIS A 239 -1.33 -10.03 -1.70
C HIS A 239 -0.53 -8.88 -2.27
N THR A 240 0.47 -9.25 -3.07
CA THR A 240 1.13 -8.33 -4.01
C THR A 240 0.37 -8.31 -5.32
N ILE A 241 -0.23 -7.16 -5.66
CA ILE A 241 -0.94 -6.96 -6.93
C ILE A 241 -0.18 -5.99 -7.80
N ALA A 242 0.01 -6.36 -9.06
CA ALA A 242 0.77 -5.58 -10.02
C ALA A 242 -0.03 -5.31 -11.30
N LYS A 243 0.41 -4.33 -12.08
CA LYS A 243 -0.13 -4.09 -13.43
C LYS A 243 0.08 -5.31 -14.33
N GLN A 244 -0.75 -5.47 -15.36
CA GLN A 244 -0.69 -6.63 -16.26
C GLN A 244 0.69 -6.88 -16.91
N SER A 245 1.43 -5.84 -17.25
CA SER A 245 2.73 -5.95 -17.94
C SER A 245 3.92 -6.16 -17.01
N ILE A 246 3.71 -6.37 -15.69
CA ILE A 246 4.80 -6.39 -14.70
C ILE A 246 5.93 -7.38 -15.05
N ALA A 247 5.59 -8.57 -15.55
CA ALA A 247 6.58 -9.60 -15.89
C ALA A 247 7.39 -9.28 -17.15
N ASP A 248 6.86 -8.44 -18.05
CA ASP A 248 7.57 -7.98 -19.24
C ASP A 248 8.47 -6.78 -18.90
N ASP A 249 8.00 -5.90 -18.02
CA ASP A 249 8.72 -4.69 -17.62
C ASP A 249 9.80 -4.97 -16.57
N PHE A 250 9.55 -5.89 -15.65
CA PHE A 250 10.42 -6.24 -14.52
C PHE A 250 10.52 -7.77 -14.32
N PRO A 251 11.01 -8.54 -15.31
CA PRO A 251 11.07 -10.00 -15.25
C PRO A 251 11.81 -10.56 -14.03
N THR A 252 12.83 -9.87 -13.51
CA THR A 252 13.58 -10.28 -12.32
C THR A 252 12.84 -9.89 -11.04
N ALA A 253 12.44 -8.63 -10.87
CA ALA A 253 11.74 -8.20 -9.66
C ALA A 253 10.39 -8.90 -9.48
N THR A 254 9.70 -9.24 -10.58
CA THR A 254 8.47 -10.04 -10.55
C THR A 254 8.68 -11.40 -9.89
N LYS A 255 9.85 -12.05 -10.10
CA LYS A 255 10.14 -13.33 -9.43
C LYS A 255 10.35 -13.13 -7.94
N TRP A 256 11.16 -12.15 -7.57
CA TRP A 256 11.39 -11.81 -6.17
C TRP A 256 10.09 -11.50 -5.42
N MET A 257 9.20 -10.72 -6.03
CA MET A 257 7.90 -10.38 -5.44
C MET A 257 6.92 -11.56 -5.38
N ARG A 258 7.04 -12.56 -6.28
CA ARG A 258 6.25 -13.81 -6.20
C ARG A 258 6.69 -14.73 -5.07
N ASP A 259 7.99 -14.71 -4.77
CA ASP A 259 8.59 -15.49 -3.69
C ASP A 259 8.60 -14.70 -2.36
N PHE A 260 7.93 -13.53 -2.32
CA PHE A 260 7.86 -12.68 -1.15
C PHE A 260 6.96 -13.34 -0.09
N GLU A 261 7.54 -13.61 1.06
CA GLU A 261 6.81 -14.01 2.27
C GLU A 261 7.33 -13.19 3.46
N MET A 262 6.41 -12.74 4.32
CA MET A 262 6.71 -12.10 5.59
C MET A 262 5.70 -12.55 6.64
N ASP A 263 6.20 -13.23 7.68
CA ASP A 263 5.37 -13.55 8.84
C ASP A 263 5.00 -12.28 9.64
N SER A 264 3.90 -12.38 10.38
CA SER A 264 3.38 -11.25 11.15
C SER A 264 4.36 -10.76 12.22
N ASP A 265 5.16 -11.64 12.84
CA ASP A 265 6.15 -11.22 13.84
C ASP A 265 7.22 -10.31 13.22
N THR A 266 7.68 -10.65 12.02
CA THR A 266 8.64 -9.86 11.24
C THR A 266 8.02 -8.53 10.82
N LEU A 267 6.79 -8.55 10.31
CA LEU A 267 6.06 -7.33 9.94
C LEU A 267 5.86 -6.41 11.14
N TYR A 268 5.36 -6.93 12.26
CA TYR A 268 5.18 -6.19 13.51
C TYR A 268 6.46 -5.50 13.94
N SER A 269 7.62 -6.17 13.83
CA SER A 269 8.90 -5.58 14.20
C SER A 269 9.24 -4.34 13.36
N LEU A 270 8.92 -4.37 12.06
CA LEU A 270 9.16 -3.27 11.12
C LEU A 270 8.15 -2.13 11.33
N GLU A 271 6.87 -2.44 11.45
CA GLU A 271 5.84 -1.44 11.76
C GLU A 271 6.15 -0.71 13.07
N ASN A 272 6.56 -1.44 14.10
CA ASN A 272 6.98 -0.85 15.38
C ASN A 272 8.14 0.12 15.22
N ALA A 273 9.14 -0.24 14.41
CA ALA A 273 10.30 0.62 14.15
C ALA A 273 9.87 1.92 13.44
N LEU A 274 8.95 1.83 12.48
CA LEU A 274 8.48 2.95 11.67
C LEU A 274 7.48 3.84 12.41
N VAL A 275 6.53 3.26 13.13
CA VAL A 275 5.35 3.96 13.64
C VAL A 275 5.47 4.23 15.14
N ASN A 276 5.74 3.19 15.93
CA ASN A 276 5.79 3.30 17.39
C ASN A 276 7.02 4.06 17.92
N SER A 277 8.04 4.26 17.09
CA SER A 277 9.16 5.15 17.41
C SER A 277 8.78 6.64 17.46
N GLY A 278 7.59 7.01 16.95
CA GLY A 278 7.16 8.40 16.80
C GLY A 278 7.86 9.14 15.66
N ALA A 279 8.47 8.40 14.74
CA ALA A 279 9.16 8.93 13.58
C ALA A 279 8.21 9.59 12.59
N LYS A 280 8.72 10.56 11.84
CA LYS A 280 8.02 11.13 10.68
C LYS A 280 8.31 10.28 9.46
N THR A 281 7.40 10.28 8.49
CA THR A 281 7.58 9.59 7.19
C THR A 281 8.90 9.95 6.48
N SER A 282 9.42 11.17 6.67
CA SER A 282 10.73 11.58 6.13
C SER A 282 11.92 10.81 6.71
N GLU A 283 11.74 10.16 7.85
CA GLU A 283 12.75 9.38 8.57
C GLU A 283 12.65 7.88 8.23
N TYR A 284 11.55 7.44 7.61
CA TYR A 284 11.29 6.03 7.29
C TYR A 284 12.41 5.37 6.46
N PRO A 285 12.98 6.00 5.40
CA PRO A 285 14.09 5.38 4.68
C PRO A 285 15.28 4.99 5.57
N ALA A 286 15.66 5.85 6.51
CA ALA A 286 16.79 5.59 7.39
C ALA A 286 16.46 4.51 8.45
N ILE A 287 15.21 4.49 8.92
CA ILE A 287 14.73 3.48 9.86
C ILE A 287 14.64 2.10 9.18
N THR A 288 14.11 2.05 7.96
CA THR A 288 14.07 0.81 7.16
C THR A 288 15.47 0.30 6.87
N GLU A 289 16.42 1.17 6.50
CA GLU A 289 17.83 0.77 6.32
C GLU A 289 18.42 0.18 7.61
N GLN A 290 18.18 0.82 8.76
CA GLN A 290 18.64 0.31 10.04
C GLN A 290 18.02 -1.07 10.34
N TRP A 291 16.69 -1.19 10.26
CA TRP A 291 15.97 -2.43 10.50
C TRP A 291 16.45 -3.53 9.55
N ALA A 292 16.63 -3.22 8.27
CA ALA A 292 17.13 -4.16 7.26
C ALA A 292 18.55 -4.64 7.56
N SER A 293 19.41 -3.78 8.11
CA SER A 293 20.76 -4.17 8.55
C SER A 293 20.74 -5.14 9.74
N GLU A 294 19.75 -5.03 10.61
CA GLU A 294 19.54 -5.90 11.78
C GLU A 294 18.88 -7.24 11.38
N HIS A 295 18.18 -7.26 10.23
CA HIS A 295 17.47 -8.42 9.67
C HIS A 295 18.07 -8.91 8.35
N ARG A 296 19.40 -8.77 8.18
CA ARG A 296 20.06 -8.94 6.88
C ARG A 296 19.83 -10.30 6.23
N ASP A 297 19.82 -11.39 7.00
CA ASP A 297 19.57 -12.74 6.47
C ASP A 297 18.19 -12.84 5.79
N TYR A 298 17.17 -12.21 6.37
CA TYR A 298 15.83 -12.13 5.79
C TYR A 298 15.82 -11.20 4.57
N VAL A 299 16.42 -10.01 4.66
CA VAL A 299 16.43 -9.06 3.53
C VAL A 299 17.18 -9.61 2.31
N ASP A 300 18.29 -10.33 2.53
CA ASP A 300 19.02 -10.99 1.45
C ASP A 300 18.21 -12.13 0.81
N SER A 301 17.38 -12.84 1.59
CA SER A 301 16.58 -13.94 1.06
C SER A 301 15.54 -13.47 0.04
N LEU A 302 14.99 -12.25 0.19
CA LEU A 302 13.99 -11.64 -0.70
C LEU A 302 14.43 -11.52 -2.16
N THR A 303 15.74 -11.54 -2.43
CA THR A 303 16.29 -11.43 -3.79
C THR A 303 17.20 -12.59 -4.17
N SER A 304 17.13 -13.69 -3.40
CA SER A 304 18.03 -14.85 -3.55
C SER A 304 17.55 -15.91 -4.54
N ALA A 305 16.33 -15.77 -5.07
CA ALA A 305 15.76 -16.72 -6.02
C ALA A 305 16.43 -16.60 -7.41
N ASP A 306 17.31 -17.56 -7.70
CA ASP A 306 17.83 -17.95 -9.04
C ASP A 306 17.39 -19.37 -9.40
#